data_AF-A0A101RQ02-F1
#
_entry.id   AF-A0A101RQ02-F1
#
_cell.length_a   1.000
_cell.length_b   1.000
_cell.length_c   1.000
_cell.angle_alpha   90.00
_cell.angle_beta   90.00
_cell.angle_gamma   90.00
#
_symmetry.space_group_name_H-M   'P 1'
#
loop_
_entity.id
_entity.type
_entity.pdbx_description
1 polymer ?
#
loop_
_entity_poly.entity_id
_entity_poly.type
_entity_poly.pdbx_seq_one_letter_code
_entity_poly.pdbx_strand_id
1 'polypeptide(L)'
;MSDAAHKTSRDRALDVVRGYVDHDAIAVRDSLDGLDAGGSLETYAVLNGLLRSTISIMELTGRTWRIEDLVRRADEVAVSAPPHYEFAVAEATRAWARGDESAMRAASSHDLTGAVHITAVGVTVLGLAVWGRTGFLDVLAEFRHAAVTLTDEWIYDIPEPS
;
A
#
# COMPACT_ATOMS: atom_id res chain seq x y z
N MET A 1 -8.69 12.96 27.64
CA MET A 1 -9.16 12.09 26.55
C MET A 1 -8.49 12.59 25.29
N SER A 2 -7.56 11.82 24.72
CA SER A 2 -6.76 12.28 23.59
C SER A 2 -7.63 12.32 22.34
N ASP A 3 -7.68 13.49 21.72
CA ASP A 3 -8.28 13.76 20.41
C ASP A 3 -7.39 13.14 19.32
N ALA A 4 -7.27 11.81 19.34
CA ALA A 4 -6.67 11.09 18.23
C ALA A 4 -7.73 11.04 17.13
N ALA A 5 -7.66 12.01 16.22
CA ALA A 5 -8.43 12.00 14.98
C ALA A 5 -8.46 10.57 14.42
N HIS A 6 -9.66 10.05 14.16
CA HIS A 6 -9.80 8.71 13.61
C HIS A 6 -9.05 8.67 12.27
N LYS A 7 -7.99 7.87 12.21
CA LYS A 7 -7.21 7.68 10.98
C LYS A 7 -8.14 7.15 9.89
N THR A 8 -8.13 7.81 8.74
CA THR A 8 -8.89 7.33 7.59
C THR A 8 -8.27 6.05 7.02
N SER A 9 -9.04 5.26 6.27
CA SER A 9 -8.52 4.09 5.53
C SER A 9 -7.38 4.48 4.58
N ARG A 10 -7.37 5.72 4.10
CA ARG A 10 -6.26 6.31 3.33
C ARG A 10 -5.01 6.52 4.18
N ASP A 11 -5.15 7.11 5.37
CA ASP A 11 -4.02 7.31 6.27
C ASP A 11 -3.38 5.98 6.65
N ARG A 12 -4.21 4.96 6.94
CA ARG A 12 -3.76 3.60 7.23
C ARG A 12 -3.03 2.97 6.04
N ALA A 13 -3.56 3.09 4.82
CA ALA A 13 -2.91 2.61 3.60
C ALA A 13 -1.53 3.26 3.36
N LEU A 14 -1.41 4.57 3.61
CA LEU A 14 -0.13 5.27 3.47
C LEU A 14 0.84 4.93 4.62
N ASP A 15 0.33 4.78 5.85
CA ASP A 15 1.13 4.44 7.02
C ASP A 15 1.71 3.02 6.91
N VAL A 16 0.93 2.03 6.44
CA VAL A 16 1.44 0.65 6.25
C VAL A 16 2.55 0.60 5.20
N VAL A 17 2.40 1.33 4.08
CA VAL A 17 3.43 1.42 3.04
C VAL A 17 4.69 2.09 3.59
N ARG A 18 4.57 3.17 4.38
CA ARG A 18 5.73 3.78 5.04
C ARG A 18 6.42 2.83 6.00
N GLY A 19 5.67 2.08 6.80
CA GLY A 19 6.22 1.05 7.68
C GLY A 19 7.05 0.03 6.90
N TYR A 20 6.57 -0.41 5.74
CA TYR A 20 7.32 -1.31 4.86
C TYR A 20 8.58 -0.66 4.25
N VAL A 21 8.51 0.60 3.83
CA VAL A 21 9.68 1.36 3.33
C VAL A 21 10.77 1.48 4.40
N ASP A 22 10.37 1.63 5.66
CA ASP A 22 11.26 1.82 6.80
C ASP A 22 11.68 0.50 7.47
N HIS A 23 11.19 -0.64 6.96
CA HIS A 23 11.33 -1.96 7.56
C HIS A 23 10.86 -2.02 9.03
N ASP A 24 9.90 -1.16 9.41
CA ASP A 24 9.35 -1.05 10.76
C ASP A 24 8.12 -1.95 10.91
N ALA A 25 8.35 -3.18 11.40
CA ALA A 25 7.30 -4.15 11.65
C ALA A 25 6.26 -3.69 12.69
N ILE A 26 6.64 -2.81 13.63
CA ILE A 26 5.73 -2.26 14.64
C ILE A 26 4.80 -1.27 13.94
N ALA A 27 5.34 -0.35 13.14
CA ALA A 27 4.54 0.60 12.37
C ALA A 27 3.60 -0.11 11.38
N VAL A 28 4.07 -1.17 10.69
CA VAL A 28 3.23 -2.00 9.81
C VAL A 28 2.05 -2.58 10.58
N ARG A 29 2.27 -3.19 11.74
CA ARG A 29 1.20 -3.76 12.55
C ARG A 29 0.23 -2.69 13.05
N ASP A 30 0.77 -1.64 13.69
CA ASP A 30 -0.02 -0.61 14.35
C ASP A 30 -0.85 0.21 13.33
N SER A 31 -0.42 0.28 12.07
CA SER A 31 -1.17 0.95 11.00
C SER A 31 -2.48 0.23 10.61
N LEU A 32 -2.55 -1.09 10.81
CA LEU A 32 -3.70 -1.92 10.46
C LEU A 32 -4.45 -2.48 11.68
N ASP A 33 -3.96 -2.20 12.89
CA ASP A 33 -4.57 -2.70 14.12
C ASP A 33 -6.00 -2.19 14.30
N GLY A 34 -6.87 -3.08 14.79
CA GLY A 34 -8.28 -2.79 15.06
C GLY A 34 -9.13 -2.46 13.82
N LEU A 35 -8.68 -2.77 12.61
CA LEU A 35 -9.51 -2.65 11.41
C LEU A 35 -10.67 -3.66 11.43
N ASP A 36 -11.89 -3.17 11.20
CA ASP A 36 -13.02 -4.03 10.87
C ASP A 36 -13.01 -4.41 9.37
N ALA A 37 -13.94 -5.26 8.97
CA ALA A 37 -14.01 -5.73 7.58
C ALA A 37 -14.21 -4.58 6.57
N GLY A 38 -14.95 -3.52 6.96
CA GLY A 38 -15.19 -2.35 6.12
C GLY A 38 -13.92 -1.53 5.92
N GLY A 39 -13.22 -1.20 7.01
CA GLY A 39 -11.95 -0.49 6.97
C GLY A 39 -10.87 -1.26 6.22
N SER A 40 -10.80 -2.60 6.36
CA SER A 40 -9.87 -3.43 5.59
C SER A 40 -10.17 -3.37 4.08
N LEU A 41 -11.44 -3.37 3.69
CA LEU A 41 -11.85 -3.28 2.28
C LEU A 41 -11.50 -1.92 1.67
N GLU A 42 -11.76 -0.84 2.40
CA GLU A 42 -11.41 0.51 1.96
C GLU A 42 -9.89 0.70 1.87
N THR A 43 -9.13 0.22 2.86
CA THR A 43 -7.67 0.26 2.86
C THR A 43 -7.12 -0.50 1.66
N TYR A 44 -7.65 -1.70 1.39
CA TYR A 44 -7.30 -2.49 0.22
C TYR A 44 -7.60 -1.75 -1.10
N ALA A 45 -8.76 -1.09 -1.21
CA ALA A 45 -9.12 -0.32 -2.39
C ALA A 45 -8.15 0.84 -2.65
N VAL A 46 -7.74 1.58 -1.62
CA VAL A 46 -6.73 2.64 -1.72
C VAL A 46 -5.39 2.08 -2.19
N LEU A 47 -4.92 0.99 -1.59
CA LEU A 47 -3.67 0.33 -1.96
C LEU A 47 -3.69 -0.17 -3.42
N ASN A 48 -4.80 -0.73 -3.88
CA ASN A 48 -4.95 -1.17 -5.27
C ASN A 48 -4.93 0.02 -6.25
N GLY A 49 -5.49 1.16 -5.86
CA GLY A 49 -5.35 2.41 -6.59
C GLY A 49 -3.90 2.86 -6.72
N LEU A 50 -3.17 2.90 -5.60
CA LEU A 50 -1.73 3.24 -5.58
C LEU A 50 -0.90 2.27 -6.41
N LEU A 51 -1.19 0.97 -6.34
CA LEU A 51 -0.50 -0.06 -7.11
C LEU A 51 -0.68 0.18 -8.61
N ARG A 52 -1.92 0.37 -9.06
CA ARG A 52 -2.23 0.65 -10.47
C ARG A 52 -1.56 1.92 -10.96
N SER A 53 -1.61 3.01 -10.19
CA SER A 53 -0.94 4.26 -10.54
C SER A 53 0.57 4.09 -10.65
N THR A 54 1.18 3.33 -9.74
CA THR A 54 2.63 3.07 -9.76
C THR A 54 3.03 2.25 -10.99
N ILE A 55 2.25 1.22 -11.34
CA ILE A 55 2.46 0.42 -12.56
C ILE A 55 2.34 1.32 -13.81
N SER A 56 1.30 2.15 -13.92
CA SER A 56 1.12 3.05 -15.06
C SER A 56 2.28 4.05 -15.20
N ILE A 57 2.78 4.60 -14.09
CA ILE A 57 3.96 5.49 -14.13
C ILE A 57 5.21 4.73 -14.57
N MET A 58 5.40 3.50 -14.08
CA MET A 58 6.50 2.65 -14.49
C MET A 58 6.47 2.39 -16.01
N GLU A 59 5.31 1.99 -16.55
CA GLU A 59 5.09 1.77 -17.99
C GLU A 59 5.41 3.02 -18.81
N LEU A 60 4.96 4.20 -18.36
CA LEU A 60 5.24 5.48 -19.02
C LEU A 60 6.74 5.82 -19.05
N THR A 61 7.50 5.41 -18.03
CA THR A 61 8.96 5.66 -17.98
C THR A 61 9.78 4.67 -18.80
N GLY A 62 9.16 3.63 -19.38
CA GLY A 62 9.85 2.63 -20.22
C GLY A 62 10.90 1.80 -19.47
N ARG A 63 10.91 1.82 -18.14
CA ARG A 63 11.88 1.08 -17.33
C ARG A 63 11.48 -0.40 -17.26
N THR A 64 12.29 -1.26 -17.84
CA THR A 64 12.16 -2.72 -17.72
C THR A 64 12.98 -3.22 -16.52
N TRP A 65 12.33 -3.97 -15.63
CA TRP A 65 12.96 -4.55 -14.44
C TRP A 65 13.27 -6.02 -14.64
N ARG A 66 14.39 -6.48 -14.07
CA ARG A 66 14.66 -7.90 -13.95
C ARG A 66 13.75 -8.46 -12.86
N ILE A 67 13.01 -9.50 -13.21
CA ILE A 67 12.10 -10.22 -12.31
C ILE A 67 12.82 -10.65 -11.03
N GLU A 68 14.09 -11.05 -11.13
CA GLU A 68 14.93 -11.46 -9.99
C GLU A 68 15.14 -10.33 -8.96
N ASP A 69 15.40 -9.10 -9.42
CA ASP A 69 15.57 -7.94 -8.52
C ASP A 69 14.29 -7.59 -7.79
N LEU A 70 13.16 -7.82 -8.45
CA LEU A 70 11.84 -7.53 -7.95
C LEU A 70 11.43 -8.53 -6.86
N VAL A 71 11.68 -9.83 -7.09
CA VAL A 71 11.49 -10.88 -6.08
C VAL A 71 12.39 -10.62 -4.88
N ARG A 72 13.67 -10.33 -5.10
CA ARG A 72 14.62 -10.07 -4.00
C ARG A 72 14.17 -8.88 -3.14
N ARG A 73 13.80 -7.75 -3.76
CA ARG A 73 13.31 -6.58 -3.01
C ARG A 73 12.02 -6.86 -2.26
N ALA A 74 11.12 -7.62 -2.85
CA ALA A 74 9.89 -8.00 -2.20
C ALA A 74 10.12 -8.93 -1.00
N ASP A 75 11.04 -9.91 -1.12
CA ASP A 75 11.47 -10.73 0.02
C ASP A 75 12.10 -9.86 1.12
N GLU A 76 12.95 -8.89 0.79
CA GLU A 76 13.56 -7.94 1.74
C GLU A 76 12.50 -7.10 2.49
N VAL A 77 11.47 -6.62 1.79
CA VAL A 77 10.39 -5.82 2.37
C VAL A 77 9.41 -6.69 3.18
N ALA A 78 9.13 -7.91 2.73
CA ALA A 78 8.19 -8.83 3.34
C ALA A 78 8.59 -9.29 4.74
N VAL A 79 9.88 -9.20 5.10
CA VAL A 79 10.37 -9.50 6.46
C VAL A 79 9.66 -8.68 7.55
N SER A 80 9.18 -7.48 7.22
CA SER A 80 8.43 -6.63 8.16
C SER A 80 6.95 -6.97 8.23
N ALA A 81 6.46 -7.92 7.44
CA ALA A 81 5.07 -8.38 7.51
C ALA A 81 4.83 -9.15 8.82
N PRO A 82 3.59 -9.14 9.34
CA PRO A 82 3.24 -9.99 10.48
C PRO A 82 3.53 -11.47 10.18
N PRO A 83 3.95 -12.29 11.18
CA PRO A 83 4.39 -13.68 10.95
C PRO A 83 3.36 -14.60 10.28
N HIS A 84 2.07 -14.26 10.36
CA HIS A 84 0.99 -15.01 9.73
C HIS A 84 0.80 -14.66 8.25
N TYR A 85 1.44 -13.60 7.75
CA TYR A 85 1.34 -13.12 6.37
C TYR A 85 2.64 -13.23 5.57
N GLU A 86 3.79 -13.44 6.22
CA GLU A 86 5.09 -13.57 5.55
C GLU A 86 5.06 -14.58 4.38
N PHE A 87 4.50 -15.76 4.61
CA PHE A 87 4.39 -16.80 3.58
C PHE A 87 3.46 -16.39 2.42
N ALA A 88 2.31 -15.80 2.72
CA ALA A 88 1.34 -15.37 1.70
C ALA A 88 1.90 -14.22 0.84
N VAL A 89 2.62 -13.29 1.46
CA VAL A 89 3.32 -12.18 0.77
C VAL A 89 4.43 -12.71 -0.14
N ALA A 90 5.24 -13.65 0.34
CA ALA A 90 6.29 -14.27 -0.46
C ALA A 90 5.74 -15.06 -1.65
N GLU A 91 4.67 -15.85 -1.45
CA GLU A 91 4.05 -16.61 -2.55
C GLU A 91 3.37 -15.69 -3.57
N ALA A 92 2.65 -14.66 -3.14
CA ALA A 92 2.05 -13.68 -4.04
C ALA A 92 3.10 -12.92 -4.85
N THR A 93 4.22 -12.54 -4.22
CA THR A 93 5.37 -11.92 -4.89
C THR A 93 5.93 -12.82 -5.99
N ARG A 94 6.15 -14.10 -5.68
CA ARG A 94 6.67 -15.07 -6.65
C ARG A 94 5.68 -15.36 -7.77
N ALA A 95 4.38 -15.41 -7.47
CA ALA A 95 3.33 -15.55 -8.47
C ALA A 95 3.33 -14.35 -9.43
N TRP A 96 3.37 -13.13 -8.89
CA TRP A 96 3.44 -11.90 -9.69
C TRP A 96 4.69 -11.84 -10.57
N ALA A 97 5.86 -12.17 -10.01
CA ALA A 97 7.12 -12.26 -10.73
C ALA A 97 7.07 -13.22 -11.94
N ARG A 98 6.29 -14.29 -11.85
CA ARG A 98 6.09 -15.26 -12.96
C ARG A 98 4.96 -14.89 -13.91
N GLY A 99 4.22 -13.80 -13.66
CA GLY A 99 3.00 -13.47 -14.39
C GLY A 99 1.84 -14.43 -14.11
N ASP A 100 1.87 -15.18 -13.00
CA ASP A 100 0.83 -16.13 -12.64
C ASP A 100 -0.31 -15.42 -11.88
N GLU A 101 -1.22 -14.84 -12.65
CA GLU A 101 -2.40 -14.15 -12.11
C GLU A 101 -3.33 -15.07 -11.32
N SER A 102 -3.34 -16.38 -11.63
CA SER A 102 -4.18 -17.36 -10.93
C SER A 102 -3.66 -17.60 -9.51
N ALA A 103 -2.34 -17.84 -9.38
CA ALA A 103 -1.68 -18.00 -8.09
C ALA A 103 -1.74 -16.71 -7.26
N MET A 104 -1.57 -15.54 -7.90
CA MET A 104 -1.71 -14.25 -7.21
C MET A 104 -3.12 -14.04 -6.66
N ARG A 105 -4.16 -14.40 -7.43
CA ARG A 105 -5.55 -14.33 -6.98
C ARG A 105 -5.82 -15.30 -5.83
N ALA A 106 -5.31 -16.54 -5.91
CA ALA A 106 -5.47 -17.55 -4.87
C ALA A 106 -4.82 -17.15 -3.54
N ALA A 107 -3.63 -16.53 -3.59
CA ALA A 107 -2.93 -16.01 -2.42
C ALA A 107 -3.67 -14.85 -1.75
N SER A 108 -4.48 -14.11 -2.51
CA SER A 108 -5.19 -12.91 -2.04
C SER A 108 -6.66 -13.16 -1.68
N SER A 109 -7.27 -14.26 -2.13
CA SER A 109 -8.74 -14.43 -2.13
C SER A 109 -9.34 -14.92 -0.81
N HIS A 110 -8.54 -15.40 0.13
CA HIS A 110 -9.03 -16.06 1.35
C HIS A 110 -8.89 -15.19 2.61
N ASP A 111 -8.12 -14.11 2.56
CA ASP A 111 -7.89 -13.20 3.67
C ASP A 111 -7.67 -11.77 3.16
N LEU A 112 -8.61 -10.88 3.48
CA LEU A 112 -8.57 -9.47 3.07
C LEU A 112 -7.41 -8.72 3.70
N THR A 113 -7.07 -9.02 4.96
CA THR A 113 -5.91 -8.42 5.64
C THR A 113 -4.61 -8.93 5.00
N GLY A 114 -4.57 -10.21 4.63
CA GLY A 114 -3.48 -10.76 3.81
C GLY A 114 -3.33 -10.04 2.47
N ALA A 115 -4.44 -9.78 1.78
CA ALA A 115 -4.45 -9.03 0.52
C ALA A 115 -3.98 -7.57 0.69
N VAL A 116 -4.29 -6.92 1.81
CA VAL A 116 -3.75 -5.60 2.17
C VAL A 116 -2.22 -5.66 2.26
N HIS A 117 -1.66 -6.62 3.00
CA HIS A 117 -0.20 -6.78 3.13
C HIS A 117 0.48 -7.08 1.80
N ILE A 118 -0.05 -8.03 1.02
CA ILE A 118 0.45 -8.36 -0.33
C ILE A 118 0.51 -7.10 -1.21
N THR A 119 -0.57 -6.32 -1.20
CA THR A 119 -0.67 -5.11 -2.03
C THR A 119 0.25 -4.01 -1.55
N ALA A 120 0.35 -3.79 -0.23
CA ALA A 120 1.25 -2.79 0.37
C ALA A 120 2.73 -3.09 0.07
N VAL A 121 3.14 -4.36 0.10
CA VAL A 121 4.48 -4.78 -0.30
C VAL A 121 4.71 -4.54 -1.80
N GLY A 122 3.74 -4.89 -2.66
CA GLY A 122 3.82 -4.60 -4.10
C GLY A 122 3.99 -3.10 -4.39
N VAL A 123 3.20 -2.25 -3.74
CA VAL A 123 3.32 -0.78 -3.82
C VAL A 123 4.69 -0.32 -3.36
N THR A 124 5.18 -0.84 -2.23
CA THR A 124 6.49 -0.46 -1.67
C THR A 124 7.63 -0.79 -2.62
N VAL A 125 7.67 -2.03 -3.13
CA VAL A 125 8.73 -2.51 -4.01
C VAL A 125 8.76 -1.69 -5.31
N LEU A 126 7.60 -1.48 -5.93
CA LEU A 126 7.49 -0.70 -7.15
C LEU A 126 7.80 0.79 -6.90
N GLY A 127 7.35 1.35 -5.78
CA GLY A 127 7.63 2.73 -5.41
C GLY A 127 9.13 2.98 -5.22
N LEU A 128 9.81 2.12 -4.46
CA LEU A 128 11.26 2.15 -4.28
C LEU A 128 12.01 1.93 -5.59
N ALA A 129 11.46 1.15 -6.52
CA ALA A 129 12.03 0.93 -7.84
C ALA A 129 11.95 2.20 -8.70
N VAL A 130 10.79 2.86 -8.75
CA VAL A 130 10.55 4.02 -9.62
C VAL A 130 11.26 5.28 -9.09
N TRP A 131 11.16 5.56 -7.79
CA TRP A 131 11.56 6.83 -7.19
C TRP A 131 12.72 6.74 -6.18
N GLY A 132 13.16 5.54 -5.81
CA GLY A 132 14.05 5.35 -4.68
C GLY A 132 13.37 5.69 -3.35
N ARG A 133 14.08 5.53 -2.22
CA ARG A 133 13.48 5.72 -0.88
C ARG A 133 12.96 7.14 -0.66
N THR A 134 13.82 8.15 -0.80
CA THR A 134 13.45 9.54 -0.51
C THR A 134 12.33 10.03 -1.42
N GLY A 135 12.48 9.84 -2.74
CA GLY A 135 11.46 10.29 -3.70
C GLY A 135 10.13 9.57 -3.51
N PHE A 136 10.14 8.29 -3.12
CA PHE A 136 8.89 7.58 -2.85
C PHE A 136 8.19 8.10 -1.59
N LEU A 137 8.95 8.37 -0.51
CA LEU A 137 8.38 8.96 0.71
C LEU A 137 7.79 10.36 0.45
N ASP A 138 8.44 11.17 -0.40
CA ASP A 138 7.93 12.47 -0.84
C ASP A 138 6.60 12.32 -1.60
N VAL A 139 6.51 11.36 -2.53
CA VAL A 139 5.26 11.05 -3.25
C VAL A 139 4.13 10.66 -2.28
N LEU A 140 4.41 9.82 -1.27
CA LEU A 140 3.41 9.44 -0.26
C LEU A 140 2.99 10.64 0.61
N ALA A 141 3.89 11.60 0.85
CA ALA A 141 3.57 12.84 1.57
C ALA A 141 2.66 13.75 0.74
N GLU A 142 2.98 13.94 -0.55
CA GLU A 142 2.14 14.72 -1.47
C GLU A 142 0.75 14.12 -1.65
N PHE A 143 0.63 12.78 -1.75
CA PHE A 143 -0.66 12.10 -1.79
C PHE A 143 -1.52 12.40 -0.55
N ARG A 144 -0.89 12.47 0.63
CA ARG A 144 -1.59 12.82 1.86
C ARG A 144 -2.04 14.27 1.86
N HIS A 145 -1.14 15.19 1.46
CA HIS A 145 -1.43 16.61 1.41
C HIS A 145 -2.58 16.93 0.43
N ALA A 146 -2.51 16.42 -0.80
CA ALA A 146 -3.55 16.60 -1.80
C ALA A 146 -4.92 16.10 -1.33
N ALA A 147 -4.95 14.99 -0.58
CA ALA A 147 -6.18 14.44 -0.05
C ALA A 147 -6.80 15.30 1.07
N VAL A 148 -5.98 15.94 1.91
CA VAL A 148 -6.45 16.92 2.91
C VAL A 148 -7.05 18.13 2.20
N THR A 149 -6.32 18.71 1.24
CA THR A 149 -6.77 19.88 0.47
C THR A 149 -8.13 19.64 -0.20
N LEU A 150 -8.32 18.49 -0.87
CA LEU A 150 -9.60 18.14 -1.50
C LEU A 150 -10.74 17.95 -0.50
N THR A 151 -10.45 17.50 0.71
CA THR A 151 -11.47 17.31 1.75
C THR A 151 -11.89 18.66 2.34
N ASP A 152 -10.93 19.56 2.55
CA ASP A 152 -11.20 20.92 3.03
C ASP A 152 -11.99 21.73 2.00
N GLU A 153 -11.62 21.65 0.72
CA GLU A 153 -12.31 22.37 -0.37
C GLU A 153 -13.80 21.97 -0.48
N TRP A 154 -14.13 20.68 -0.28
CA TRP A 154 -15.51 20.19 -0.30
C TRP A 154 -16.34 20.60 0.92
N ILE A 155 -15.71 20.83 2.07
CA ILE A 155 -16.41 21.27 3.30
C ILE A 155 -16.84 22.75 3.19
N TYR A 156 -16.12 23.57 2.42
CA TYR A 156 -16.42 24.99 2.25
C TYR A 156 -17.34 25.32 1.05
N ASP A 157 -17.66 24.36 0.20
CA ASP A 157 -18.45 24.58 -1.04
C ASP A 157 -19.91 24.10 -0.97
N ILE A 158 -20.43 23.73 0.21
CA ILE A 158 -21.86 23.41 0.38
C ILE A 158 -22.64 24.72 0.57
N PRO A 159 -23.51 25.15 -0.38
CA PRO A 159 -24.38 26.31 -0.15
C PRO A 159 -25.44 25.94 0.87
N GLU A 160 -25.65 26.77 1.89
CA GLU A 160 -26.76 26.59 2.83
C GLU A 160 -28.10 26.54 2.06
N PRO A 161 -29.02 25.63 2.41
CA PRO A 161 -30.35 25.61 1.83
C PRO A 161 -31.12 26.86 2.29
N SER A 162 -31.39 27.75 1.34
CA SER A 162 -32.25 28.94 1.48
C SER A 162 -33.72 28.59 1.67
#